data_AF-A0A7H2BE63-F1
#
_entry.id   AF-A0A7H2BE63-F1
#
_cell.length_a   1.000
_cell.length_b   1.000
_cell.length_c   1.000
_cell.angle_alpha   90.00
_cell.angle_beta   90.00
_cell.angle_gamma   90.00
#
_symmetry.space_group_name_H-M   'P 1'
#
loop_
_entity.id
_entity.type
_entity.pdbx_description
1 polymer ?
#
loop_
_entity_poly.entity_id
_entity_poly.type
_entity_poly.pdbx_seq_one_letter_code
_entity_poly.pdbx_strand_id
1 'polypeptide(L)'
;MNEDIPQVTVDQIPQGAKILDVREDYEWQEGHIEGAQHLPLGEVPERYGEVPLDEDVYVICRAGGRSLRAAAYLNQYGFDAINVLGGMGAWQDAELPMVSENGETPQVR
;
A
#
# COMPACT_ATOMS: atom_id res chain seq x y z
N MET A 1 -10.36 9.02 -20.02
CA MET A 1 -8.92 8.82 -20.21
C MET A 1 -8.64 7.45 -19.64
N ASN A 2 -8.09 6.52 -20.43
CA ASN A 2 -7.57 5.28 -19.85
C ASN A 2 -6.24 5.68 -19.23
N GLU A 3 -6.26 6.03 -17.95
CA GLU A 3 -5.02 6.23 -17.19
C GLU A 3 -4.54 4.84 -16.81
N ASP A 4 -3.56 4.34 -17.56
CA ASP A 4 -2.77 3.18 -17.16
C ASP A 4 -2.04 3.56 -15.86
N ILE A 5 -2.64 3.23 -14.72
CA ILE A 5 -2.03 3.43 -13.41
C ILE A 5 -0.74 2.63 -13.36
N PRO A 6 0.42 3.22 -13.01
CA PRO A 6 1.67 2.49 -12.85
C PRO A 6 1.49 1.34 -11.86
N GLN A 7 2.06 0.18 -12.18
CA GLN A 7 1.98 -0.99 -11.31
C GLN A 7 3.31 -1.74 -11.30
N VAL A 8 3.63 -2.34 -10.15
CA VAL A 8 4.84 -3.13 -9.94
C VAL A 8 4.52 -4.39 -9.15
N THR A 9 5.33 -5.43 -9.29
CA THR A 9 5.32 -6.59 -8.39
C THR A 9 6.16 -6.30 -7.14
N VAL A 10 5.97 -7.10 -6.08
CA VAL A 10 6.64 -6.88 -4.78
C VAL A 10 8.17 -6.94 -4.86
N ASP A 11 8.73 -7.73 -5.79
CA ASP A 11 10.17 -7.86 -6.02
C ASP A 11 10.80 -6.66 -6.73
N GLN A 12 9.98 -5.77 -7.31
CA GLN A 12 10.42 -4.57 -8.00
C GLN A 12 10.41 -3.33 -7.10
N ILE A 13 9.91 -3.45 -5.87
CA ILE A 13 9.84 -2.33 -4.92
C ILE A 13 11.25 -2.05 -4.38
N PRO A 14 11.78 -0.81 -4.53
CA PRO A 14 13.08 -0.46 -4.00
C PRO A 14 13.15 -0.60 -2.47
N GLN A 15 14.32 -0.94 -1.95
CA GLN A 15 14.54 -0.94 -0.51
C GLN A 15 14.35 0.47 0.06
N GLY A 16 13.55 0.59 1.14
CA GLY A 16 13.25 1.88 1.77
C GLY A 16 12.24 2.73 1.00
N ALA A 17 11.56 2.17 0.01
CA ALA A 17 10.47 2.84 -0.70
C ALA A 17 9.33 3.24 0.26
N LYS A 18 8.59 4.29 -0.13
CA LYS A 18 7.40 4.74 0.60
C LYS A 18 6.24 3.84 0.27
N ILE A 19 5.70 3.18 1.28
CA ILE A 19 4.58 2.27 1.12
C ILE A 19 3.38 2.87 1.84
N LEU A 20 2.26 2.96 1.12
CA LEU A 20 0.98 3.36 1.66
C LEU A 20 0.07 2.14 1.72
N ASP A 21 -0.20 1.65 2.92
CA ASP A 21 -1.16 0.57 3.16
C ASP A 21 -2.57 1.14 3.31
N VAL A 22 -3.46 0.77 2.37
CA VAL A 22 -4.85 1.25 2.35
C VAL A 22 -5.86 0.22 2.84
N ARG A 23 -5.39 -0.81 3.56
CA ARG A 23 -6.24 -1.81 4.22
C ARG A 23 -6.93 -1.24 5.46
N GLU A 24 -7.89 -1.98 5.99
CA GLU A 24 -8.59 -1.62 7.24
C GLU A 24 -7.69 -1.81 8.47
N ASP A 25 -8.01 -1.13 9.58
CA ASP A 25 -7.23 -1.19 10.83
C ASP A 25 -6.95 -2.60 11.33
N TYR A 26 -7.93 -3.50 11.21
CA TYR A 26 -7.76 -4.88 11.70
C TYR A 26 -6.73 -5.65 10.86
N GLU A 27 -6.70 -5.42 9.54
CA GLU A 27 -5.72 -6.06 8.64
C GLU A 27 -4.32 -5.52 8.90
N TRP A 28 -4.20 -4.22 9.19
CA TRP A 28 -2.94 -3.58 9.56
C TRP A 28 -2.39 -4.15 10.88
N GLN A 29 -3.24 -4.28 11.89
CA GLN A 29 -2.86 -4.79 13.21
C GLN A 29 -2.37 -6.24 13.17
N GLU A 30 -2.98 -7.09 12.33
CA GLU A 30 -2.61 -8.51 12.19
C GLU A 30 -1.26 -8.72 11.48
N GLY A 31 -0.88 -7.82 10.56
CA GLY A 31 0.38 -7.95 9.84
C GLY A 31 0.52 -6.93 8.72
N HIS A 32 1.59 -6.14 8.74
CA HIS A 32 1.89 -5.10 7.76
C HIS A 32 3.40 -4.95 7.54
N ILE A 33 3.78 -4.10 6.58
CA ILE A 33 5.18 -3.85 6.20
C ILE A 33 5.79 -2.83 7.15
N GLU A 34 6.93 -3.16 7.75
CA GLU A 34 7.63 -2.24 8.65
C GLU A 34 7.93 -0.91 7.96
N GLY A 35 7.55 0.20 8.59
CA GLY A 35 7.77 1.55 8.06
C GLY A 35 6.77 2.00 7.00
N ALA A 36 5.78 1.19 6.64
CA ALA A 36 4.66 1.65 5.82
C ALA A 36 3.83 2.71 6.56
N GLN A 37 3.18 3.60 5.80
CA GLN A 37 2.16 4.51 6.31
C GLN A 37 0.80 3.83 6.16
N HIS A 38 -0.02 3.89 7.20
CA HIS A 38 -1.37 3.34 7.18
C HIS A 38 -2.40 4.45 6.94
N LEU A 39 -3.22 4.29 5.89
CA LEU A 39 -4.33 5.18 5.57
C LEU A 39 -5.46 4.39 4.89
N PRO A 40 -6.49 3.93 5.64
CA PRO A 40 -7.58 3.14 5.07
C PRO A 40 -8.19 3.79 3.83
N LEU A 41 -8.54 2.99 2.81
CA LEU A 41 -9.05 3.48 1.53
C LEU A 41 -10.22 4.47 1.67
N GLY A 42 -11.11 4.24 2.63
CA GLY A 42 -12.27 5.10 2.88
C GLY A 42 -11.90 6.51 3.35
N GLU A 43 -10.72 6.69 3.92
CA GLU A 43 -10.25 7.95 4.50
C GLU A 43 -9.31 8.72 3.56
N VAL A 44 -8.82 8.07 2.50
CA VAL A 44 -7.93 8.68 1.49
C VAL A 44 -8.47 10.01 0.97
N PRO A 45 -9.76 10.16 0.59
CA PRO A 45 -10.26 11.43 0.07
C PRO A 45 -10.18 12.62 1.04
N GLU A 46 -10.19 12.36 2.34
CA GLU A 46 -10.16 13.39 3.38
C GLU A 46 -8.74 13.64 3.90
N ARG A 47 -7.86 12.65 3.77
CA ARG A 47 -6.51 12.63 4.37
C ARG A 47 -5.36 12.49 3.38
N TYR A 48 -5.61 12.57 2.06
CA TYR A 48 -4.56 12.41 1.04
C TYR A 48 -3.39 13.38 1.20
N GLY A 49 -3.59 14.55 1.85
CA GLY A 49 -2.52 15.49 2.16
C GLY A 49 -1.47 14.98 3.17
N GLU A 50 -1.71 13.81 3.80
CA GLU A 50 -0.74 13.12 4.65
C GLU A 50 0.23 12.24 3.85
N VAL A 51 -0.07 11.97 2.58
CA VAL A 51 0.79 11.19 1.68
C VAL A 51 1.92 12.09 1.19
N PRO A 52 3.17 11.59 1.05
CA PRO A 52 4.25 12.40 0.49
C PRO A 52 4.03 12.66 -1.02
N LEU A 53 4.17 13.91 -1.43
CA LEU A 53 3.85 14.37 -2.80
C LEU A 53 5.05 14.35 -3.76
N ASP A 54 6.29 14.41 -3.25
CA ASP A 54 7.51 14.62 -4.05
C ASP A 54 8.34 13.33 -4.26
N GLU A 55 7.74 12.15 -4.06
CA GLU A 55 8.40 10.84 -4.19
C GLU A 55 7.40 9.75 -4.60
N ASP A 56 7.91 8.68 -5.23
CA ASP A 56 7.10 7.51 -5.61
C ASP A 56 6.44 6.89 -4.37
N VAL A 57 5.12 6.72 -4.42
CA VAL A 57 4.33 6.08 -3.36
C VAL A 57 3.78 4.75 -3.82
N TYR A 58 4.26 3.68 -3.22
CA TYR A 58 3.84 2.31 -3.51
C TYR A 58 2.60 1.98 -2.68
N VAL A 59 1.44 2.01 -3.32
CA VAL A 59 0.16 1.79 -2.66
C VAL A 59 -0.15 0.30 -2.64
N ILE A 60 -0.36 -0.22 -1.44
CA ILE A 60 -0.60 -1.64 -1.21
C ILE A 60 -1.94 -1.87 -0.50
N CYS A 61 -2.62 -2.94 -0.86
CA CYS A 61 -3.77 -3.43 -0.10
C CYS A 61 -3.64 -4.95 0.06
N ARG A 62 -4.73 -5.67 0.36
CA ARG A 62 -4.66 -7.14 0.44
C ARG A 62 -4.22 -7.83 -0.85
N ALA A 63 -4.80 -7.46 -1.99
CA ALA A 63 -4.67 -8.21 -3.26
C ALA A 63 -4.47 -7.33 -4.52
N GLY A 64 -4.26 -6.02 -4.36
CA GLY A 64 -4.08 -5.05 -5.46
C GLY A 64 -5.33 -4.27 -5.90
N GLY A 65 -6.54 -4.70 -5.54
CA GLY A 65 -7.79 -4.05 -6.02
C GLY A 65 -8.12 -2.70 -5.37
N ARG A 66 -8.01 -2.60 -4.03
CA ARG A 66 -8.23 -1.34 -3.30
C ARG A 66 -7.11 -0.34 -3.57
N SER A 67 -5.87 -0.82 -3.60
CA SER A 67 -4.69 -0.01 -3.89
C SER A 67 -4.70 0.57 -5.30
N LEU A 68 -5.19 -0.15 -6.31
CA LEU A 68 -5.36 0.40 -7.65
C LEU A 68 -6.30 1.62 -7.66
N ARG A 69 -7.38 1.57 -6.87
CA ARG A 69 -8.33 2.70 -6.74
C ARG A 69 -7.71 3.87 -5.98
N ALA A 70 -6.98 3.60 -4.90
CA ALA A 70 -6.27 4.63 -4.15
C ALA A 70 -5.18 5.30 -4.99
N ALA A 71 -4.36 4.53 -5.72
CA ALA A 71 -3.36 5.08 -6.63
C ALA A 71 -4.00 5.92 -7.73
N ALA A 72 -5.09 5.44 -8.36
CA ALA A 72 -5.83 6.23 -9.34
C ALA A 72 -6.39 7.53 -8.76
N TYR A 73 -6.86 7.52 -7.50
CA TYR A 73 -7.32 8.72 -6.83
C TYR A 73 -6.16 9.69 -6.58
N LEU A 74 -5.07 9.22 -5.95
CA LEU A 74 -3.90 10.04 -5.63
C LEU A 74 -3.27 10.64 -6.89
N ASN A 75 -3.14 9.89 -7.98
CA ASN A 75 -2.60 10.40 -9.24
C ASN A 75 -3.42 11.57 -9.82
N GLN A 76 -4.74 11.63 -9.58
CA GLN A 76 -5.56 12.80 -9.97
C GLN A 76 -5.22 14.08 -9.20
N TYR A 77 -4.56 13.95 -8.05
CA TYR A 77 -4.10 15.06 -7.21
C TYR A 77 -2.59 15.33 -7.34
N GLY A 78 -1.92 14.72 -8.34
CA GLY A 78 -0.52 15.02 -8.67
C GLY A 78 0.52 14.22 -7.88
N PHE A 79 0.12 13.13 -7.21
CA PHE A 79 1.04 12.18 -6.60
C PHE A 79 1.62 11.23 -7.66
N ASP A 80 2.80 10.68 -7.39
CA ASP A 80 3.39 9.58 -8.16
C ASP A 80 3.04 8.22 -7.50
N ALA A 81 1.75 7.87 -7.53
CA ALA A 81 1.24 6.68 -6.87
C ALA A 81 1.27 5.44 -7.78
N ILE A 82 1.92 4.38 -7.31
CA ILE A 82 2.17 3.13 -8.01
C ILE A 82 1.43 2.00 -7.30
N ASN A 83 0.59 1.23 -8.01
CA ASN A 83 -0.11 0.09 -7.43
C ASN A 83 0.82 -1.12 -7.26
N VAL A 84 0.80 -1.73 -6.07
CA VAL A 84 1.49 -3.01 -5.84
C VAL A 84 0.58 -4.18 -6.23
N LEU A 85 0.98 -4.90 -7.29
CA LEU A 85 0.28 -6.08 -7.80
C LEU A 85 0.31 -7.22 -6.78
N GLY A 86 -0.84 -7.87 -6.58
CA GLY A 86 -0.98 -8.97 -5.63
C GLY A 86 -1.01 -8.54 -4.15
N GLY A 87 -0.69 -7.27 -3.86
CA GLY A 87 -0.81 -6.68 -2.53
C GLY A 87 0.01 -7.39 -1.45
N MET A 88 -0.45 -7.30 -0.22
CA MET A 88 0.12 -7.99 0.94
C MET A 88 0.08 -9.51 0.80
N GLY A 89 -0.86 -10.07 0.03
CA GLY A 89 -0.84 -11.51 -0.29
C GLY A 89 0.45 -11.90 -1.01
N ALA A 90 0.82 -11.18 -2.08
CA ALA A 90 2.07 -11.41 -2.78
C ALA A 90 3.30 -11.10 -1.91
N TRP A 91 3.21 -10.10 -1.01
CA TRP A 91 4.30 -9.78 -0.07
C TRP A 91 4.56 -10.95 0.90
N GLN A 92 3.50 -11.54 1.45
CA GLN A 92 3.59 -12.69 2.34
C GLN A 92 4.06 -13.95 1.59
N ASP A 93 3.55 -14.19 0.38
CA ASP A 93 3.96 -15.34 -0.44
C ASP A 93 5.44 -15.28 -0.85
N ALA A 94 5.98 -14.06 -0.97
CA ALA A 94 7.40 -13.80 -1.20
C ALA A 94 8.26 -13.89 0.08
N GLU A 95 7.65 -14.24 1.22
CA GLU A 95 8.30 -14.36 2.54
C GLU A 95 9.04 -13.09 2.95
N LEU A 96 8.55 -11.92 2.52
CA LEU A 96 9.14 -10.63 2.84
C LEU A 96 8.84 -10.22 4.29
N PRO A 97 9.72 -9.43 4.94
CA PRO A 97 9.54 -9.03 6.33
C PRO A 97 8.21 -8.31 6.59
N MET A 98 7.56 -8.66 7.70
CA MET A 98 6.35 -8.02 8.20
C MET A 98 6.44 -7.86 9.72
N VAL A 99 5.64 -6.95 10.26
CA VAL A 99 5.45 -6.70 11.69
C VAL A 99 3.95 -6.70 12.02
N SER A 100 3.60 -6.87 13.29
CA SER A 100 2.22 -6.84 13.79
C SER A 100 2.14 -5.89 14.99
N GLU A 101 0.96 -5.29 15.20
CA GLU A 101 0.71 -4.40 16.35
C GLU A 101 0.18 -5.17 17.57
N ASN A 102 -0.24 -6.43 17.38
CA ASN A 102 -0.83 -7.26 18.42
C ASN A 102 0.18 -8.20 19.13
N GLY A 103 1.44 -8.20 18.69
CA GLY A 103 2.50 -9.05 19.26
C GLY A 103 2.42 -10.52 18.83
N GLU A 104 1.53 -10.87 17.90
CA GLU A 104 1.44 -12.20 17.30
C GLU A 104 2.35 -12.31 16.07
N THR A 105 2.50 -13.52 15.52
CA THR A 105 3.20 -13.68 14.24
C THR A 105 2.44 -12.94 13.15
N PRO A 106 3.09 -12.03 12.38
CA PRO A 106 2.39 -11.22 11.40
C PRO A 106 1.81 -12.08 10.29
N GLN A 107 0.56 -11.79 9.92
CA GLN A 107 -0.17 -12.55 8.92
C GLN A 107 -1.11 -11.65 8.09
N VAL A 108 -1.32 -12.04 6.85
CA VAL A 108 -2.25 -11.40 5.92
C VAL A 108 -3.53 -12.24 5.84
N ARG A 109 -4.62 -11.72 6.40
CA ARG A 109 -5.93 -12.40 6.44
C ARG A 109 -6.92 -11.97 5.38
#